data_AF-A0A2V6KW17-F1
#
_entry.id   AF-A0A2V6KW17-F1
#
_cell.length_a   1.000
_cell.length_b   1.000
_cell.length_c   1.000
_cell.angle_alpha   90.00
_cell.angle_beta   90.00
_cell.angle_gamma   90.00
#
_symmetry.space_group_name_H-M   'P 1'
#
loop_
_entity.id
_entity.type
_entity.pdbx_description
1 polymer ?
#
loop_
_entity_poly.entity_id
_entity_poly.type
_entity_poly.pdbx_seq_one_letter_code
_entity_poly.pdbx_strand_id
1 'polypeptide(L)'
;MKRFEIAGLPSDEVKNFVAGTHSDPFRVLGPHRVGDDLEIRVFRPDARKIEIVLDRDPEEPIAAQKVQQDGFFCATVLGATRDLPYHLRVTVWDGSQQITRDPYQYGPIMGEVDVHLFTEGQHWKIYEKFGAHLRTIGDATGVYFAVWAPNAQRVSVVGDFNDWDGRVNPMRKLIGSGVWELFLPGIKQGAHYKFEIRTQTGALLLKSDPFAFFNQHGKSTASMVYDLERYVWNDAAWMESRRTRDWPKSAISTYEVHLGSWRRKTEEGNRQLSYLELADELLPYVLEMGYTHIELLPVAEHPFEGSWGYQVTNYYAPTSRFGPPDDFRHFIDKCHQAGTGVIMDWVPAHFPKDAHALAEFDGTD
;
A
#
# COMPACT_ATOMS: atom_id res chain seq x y z
N MET A 1 -1.44 -22.94 33.92
CA MET A 1 -2.10 -21.78 33.27
C MET A 1 -3.18 -22.33 32.36
N LYS A 2 -4.47 -22.19 32.71
CA LYS A 2 -5.55 -22.55 31.78
C LYS A 2 -5.46 -21.60 30.59
N ARG A 3 -5.21 -22.15 29.39
CA ARG A 3 -5.26 -21.40 28.14
C ARG A 3 -6.65 -20.78 28.02
N PHE A 4 -6.72 -19.50 27.67
CA PHE A 4 -7.98 -18.79 27.46
C PHE A 4 -8.89 -19.60 26.52
N GLU A 5 -9.95 -20.19 27.06
CA GLU A 5 -11.08 -20.68 26.27
C GLU A 5 -11.83 -19.43 25.80
N ILE A 6 -11.70 -19.07 24.52
CA ILE A 6 -12.56 -18.04 23.92
C ILE A 6 -13.90 -18.72 23.62
N ALA A 7 -14.86 -18.47 24.49
CA ALA A 7 -16.23 -18.96 24.40
C ALA A 7 -16.95 -18.34 23.19
N GLY A 8 -17.40 -19.18 22.25
CA GLY A 8 -18.40 -18.85 21.22
C GLY A 8 -18.09 -17.62 20.35
N LEU A 9 -19.10 -17.19 19.59
CA LEU A 9 -19.10 -15.95 18.82
C LEU A 9 -19.62 -14.84 19.76
N PRO A 10 -18.80 -13.93 20.32
CA PRO A 10 -19.30 -12.92 21.23
C PRO A 10 -20.26 -12.01 20.47
N SER A 11 -21.53 -11.97 20.90
CA SER A 11 -22.59 -11.27 20.14
C SER A 11 -22.29 -9.79 19.91
N ASP A 12 -21.59 -9.16 20.85
CA ASP A 12 -21.29 -7.73 20.79
C ASP A 12 -20.12 -7.43 19.85
N GLU A 13 -19.09 -8.29 19.81
CA GLU A 13 -17.99 -8.17 18.84
C GLU A 13 -18.52 -8.29 17.41
N VAL A 14 -19.45 -9.23 17.18
CA VAL A 14 -20.02 -9.45 15.84
C VAL A 14 -20.96 -8.31 15.44
N LYS A 15 -21.76 -7.78 16.37
CA LYS A 15 -22.56 -6.57 16.11
C LYS A 15 -21.68 -5.38 15.74
N ASN A 16 -20.60 -5.15 16.48
CA ASN A 16 -19.65 -4.06 16.19
C ASN A 16 -18.96 -4.27 14.83
N PHE A 17 -18.60 -5.50 14.51
CA PHE A 17 -18.00 -5.85 13.23
C PHE A 17 -18.97 -5.58 12.07
N VAL A 18 -20.19 -6.10 12.14
CA VAL A 18 -21.22 -5.90 11.11
C VAL A 18 -21.62 -4.42 10.98
N ALA A 19 -21.66 -3.70 12.12
CA ALA A 19 -21.87 -2.25 12.12
C ALA A 19 -20.68 -1.47 11.53
N GLY A 20 -19.53 -2.11 11.28
CA GLY A 20 -18.33 -1.49 10.71
C GLY A 20 -17.55 -0.60 11.69
N THR A 21 -17.63 -0.89 12.99
CA THR A 21 -16.98 -0.11 14.07
C THR A 21 -15.91 -0.91 14.83
N HIS A 22 -15.61 -2.13 14.41
CA HIS A 22 -14.65 -3.01 15.07
C HIS A 22 -13.20 -2.67 14.66
N SER A 23 -12.32 -2.47 15.65
CA SER A 23 -10.92 -2.08 15.44
C SER A 23 -9.95 -3.25 15.24
N ASP A 24 -10.33 -4.46 15.64
CA ASP A 24 -9.53 -5.68 15.43
C ASP A 24 -10.34 -6.85 14.81
N PRO A 25 -10.59 -6.82 13.49
CA PRO A 25 -11.35 -7.87 12.79
C PRO A 25 -10.86 -9.31 13.05
N PHE A 26 -9.60 -9.53 13.44
CA PHE A 26 -9.05 -10.86 13.71
C PHE A 26 -9.59 -11.48 15.01
N ARG A 27 -10.26 -10.71 15.86
CA ARG A 27 -11.04 -11.24 16.99
C ARG A 27 -12.34 -11.91 16.55
N VAL A 28 -12.82 -11.59 15.35
CA VAL A 28 -14.10 -12.07 14.81
C VAL A 28 -13.89 -13.02 13.64
N LEU A 29 -12.97 -12.69 12.72
CA LEU A 29 -12.71 -13.41 11.48
C LEU A 29 -11.51 -14.35 11.61
N GLY A 30 -11.40 -15.28 10.67
CA GLY A 30 -10.31 -16.26 10.60
C GLY A 30 -10.55 -17.48 11.50
N PRO A 31 -9.48 -18.23 11.83
CA PRO A 31 -9.55 -19.46 12.60
C PRO A 31 -9.55 -19.19 14.12
N HIS A 32 -10.60 -19.64 14.82
CA HIS A 32 -10.80 -19.49 16.27
C HIS A 32 -10.99 -20.87 16.92
N ARG A 33 -10.29 -21.12 18.02
CA ARG A 33 -10.46 -22.37 18.77
C ARG A 33 -11.70 -22.28 19.66
N VAL A 34 -12.60 -23.26 19.53
CA VAL A 34 -13.81 -23.39 20.36
C VAL A 34 -13.86 -24.80 20.94
N GLY A 35 -13.48 -24.93 22.21
CA GLY A 35 -13.25 -26.25 22.82
C GLY A 35 -12.09 -26.99 22.14
N ASP A 36 -12.38 -28.18 21.61
CA ASP A 36 -11.44 -29.00 20.84
C ASP A 36 -11.53 -28.78 19.33
N ASP A 37 -12.51 -27.99 18.88
CA ASP A 37 -12.76 -27.72 17.47
C ASP A 37 -12.20 -26.35 17.04
N LEU A 38 -12.13 -26.16 15.72
CA LEU A 38 -11.75 -24.90 15.09
C LEU A 38 -12.94 -24.32 14.32
N GLU A 39 -13.37 -23.13 14.67
CA GLU A 39 -14.33 -22.35 13.90
C GLU A 39 -13.59 -21.40 12.94
N ILE A 40 -13.87 -21.51 11.64
CA ILE A 40 -13.38 -20.59 10.63
C ILE A 40 -14.52 -19.65 10.25
N ARG A 41 -14.31 -18.36 10.49
CA ARG A 41 -15.31 -17.32 10.36
C ARG A 41 -14.92 -16.36 9.24
N VAL A 42 -15.81 -16.23 8.25
CA VAL A 42 -15.54 -15.49 7.01
C VAL A 42 -16.64 -14.48 6.78
N PHE A 43 -16.26 -13.26 6.43
CA PHE A 43 -17.21 -12.23 6.02
C PHE A 43 -17.01 -11.88 4.54
N ARG A 44 -17.99 -12.26 3.71
CA ARG A 44 -18.04 -12.02 2.27
C ARG A 44 -19.47 -11.64 1.87
N PRO A 45 -19.85 -10.35 1.87
CA PRO A 45 -21.19 -9.91 1.51
C PRO A 45 -21.54 -10.21 0.05
N ASP A 46 -20.53 -10.32 -0.80
CA ASP A 46 -20.59 -10.67 -2.22
C ASP A 46 -20.71 -12.18 -2.48
N ALA A 47 -20.44 -13.02 -1.49
CA ALA A 47 -20.49 -14.47 -1.64
C ALA A 47 -21.91 -15.03 -1.47
N ARG A 48 -22.28 -15.92 -2.39
CA ARG A 48 -23.46 -16.78 -2.25
C ARG A 48 -23.17 -17.98 -1.35
N LYS A 49 -21.97 -18.55 -1.46
CA LYS A 49 -21.53 -19.74 -0.74
C LYS A 49 -20.04 -19.65 -0.41
N ILE A 50 -19.67 -20.06 0.80
CA ILE A 50 -18.28 -20.23 1.24
C ILE A 50 -18.07 -21.69 1.61
N GLU A 51 -16.94 -22.24 1.18
CA GLU A 51 -16.47 -23.56 1.63
C GLU A 51 -15.02 -23.48 2.09
N ILE A 52 -14.68 -24.26 3.10
CA ILE A 52 -13.31 -24.41 3.59
C ILE A 52 -12.69 -25.61 2.89
N VAL A 53 -11.65 -25.37 2.13
CA VAL A 53 -10.87 -26.40 1.44
C VAL A 53 -9.64 -26.67 2.28
N LEU A 54 -9.52 -27.87 2.84
CA LEU A 54 -8.35 -28.25 3.61
C LEU A 54 -7.24 -28.72 2.67
N ASP A 55 -5.99 -28.29 2.89
CA ASP A 55 -4.90 -28.65 1.99
C ASP A 55 -4.62 -30.16 1.97
N ARG A 56 -4.95 -30.85 3.07
CA ARG A 56 -4.85 -32.32 3.19
C ARG A 56 -5.94 -33.08 2.43
N ASP A 57 -7.06 -32.42 2.13
CA ASP A 57 -8.23 -33.05 1.50
C ASP A 57 -9.00 -32.01 0.65
N PRO A 58 -8.49 -31.67 -0.54
CA PRO A 58 -9.07 -30.61 -1.36
C PRO A 58 -10.39 -31.00 -2.05
N GLU A 59 -10.68 -32.29 -2.15
CA GLU A 59 -11.86 -32.85 -2.82
C GLU A 59 -13.11 -32.88 -1.91
N GLU A 60 -12.92 -32.87 -0.58
CA GLU A 60 -14.01 -32.83 0.42
C GLU A 60 -14.07 -31.49 1.15
N PRO A 61 -14.57 -30.41 0.50
CA PRO A 61 -14.67 -29.10 1.13
C PRO A 61 -15.74 -29.08 2.23
N ILE A 62 -15.47 -28.37 3.33
CA ILE A 62 -16.43 -28.18 4.42
C ILE A 62 -17.29 -26.96 4.12
N ALA A 63 -18.59 -27.16 3.91
CA ALA A 63 -19.51 -26.06 3.65
C ALA A 63 -19.69 -25.16 4.88
N ALA A 64 -19.50 -23.85 4.73
CA ALA A 64 -19.74 -22.89 5.79
C ALA A 64 -21.23 -22.54 5.88
N GLN A 65 -21.76 -22.51 7.10
CA GLN A 65 -23.13 -22.10 7.38
C GLN A 65 -23.23 -20.59 7.41
N LYS A 66 -24.27 -20.04 6.77
CA LYS A 66 -24.55 -18.61 6.82
C LYS A 66 -25.18 -18.26 8.17
N VAL A 67 -24.43 -17.56 9.03
CA VAL A 67 -24.84 -17.23 10.40
C VAL A 67 -25.69 -15.96 10.45
N GLN A 68 -25.45 -15.02 9.53
CA GLN A 68 -26.23 -13.78 9.41
C GLN A 68 -26.52 -13.44 7.95
N GLN A 69 -27.58 -12.67 7.70
CA GLN A 69 -28.02 -12.33 6.34
C GLN A 69 -26.97 -11.53 5.54
N ASP A 70 -26.09 -10.80 6.21
CA ASP A 70 -25.16 -9.83 5.61
C ASP A 70 -23.83 -10.42 5.09
N GLY A 71 -23.76 -11.75 4.89
CA GLY A 71 -22.57 -12.41 4.33
C GLY A 71 -21.57 -12.91 5.36
N PHE A 72 -22.02 -13.15 6.59
CA PHE A 72 -21.22 -13.80 7.62
C PHE A 72 -21.40 -15.33 7.55
N PHE A 73 -20.30 -16.05 7.39
CA PHE A 73 -20.24 -17.50 7.29
C PHE A 73 -19.38 -18.10 8.40
N CYS A 74 -19.76 -19.27 8.91
CA CYS A 74 -19.00 -20.02 9.89
C CYS A 74 -18.92 -21.51 9.49
N ALA A 75 -17.74 -22.09 9.54
CA ALA A 75 -17.52 -23.52 9.37
C ALA A 75 -16.79 -24.08 10.60
N THR A 76 -17.22 -25.24 11.08
CA THR A 76 -16.56 -25.95 12.19
C THR A 76 -15.73 -27.09 11.63
N VAL A 77 -14.44 -27.12 11.97
CA VAL A 77 -13.52 -28.21 11.68
C VAL A 77 -13.24 -28.97 12.97
N LEU A 78 -13.71 -30.21 13.03
CA LEU A 78 -13.64 -31.02 14.24
C LEU A 78 -12.19 -31.40 14.59
N GLY A 79 -11.81 -31.24 15.86
CA GLY A 79 -10.51 -31.68 16.39
C GLY A 79 -9.28 -31.00 15.77
N ALA A 80 -9.44 -29.83 15.16
CA ALA A 80 -8.36 -29.13 14.45
C ALA A 80 -7.66 -28.08 15.32
N THR A 81 -6.37 -27.85 15.04
CA THR A 81 -5.58 -26.77 15.65
C THR A 81 -5.64 -25.49 14.81
N ARG A 82 -5.23 -24.36 15.39
CA ARG A 82 -5.22 -23.07 14.70
C ARG A 82 -4.30 -23.03 13.46
N ASP A 83 -3.23 -23.81 13.47
CA ASP A 83 -2.23 -23.88 12.39
C ASP A 83 -2.66 -24.79 11.24
N LEU A 84 -3.97 -25.04 11.10
CA LEU A 84 -4.55 -25.80 10.01
C LEU A 84 -4.36 -25.03 8.69
N PRO A 85 -3.66 -25.58 7.69
CA PRO A 85 -3.60 -24.97 6.36
C PRO A 85 -4.93 -25.20 5.62
N TYR A 86 -5.55 -24.11 5.18
CA TYR A 86 -6.79 -24.14 4.42
C TYR A 86 -6.90 -22.97 3.44
N HIS A 87 -7.78 -23.14 2.46
CA HIS A 87 -8.20 -22.13 1.52
C HIS A 87 -9.72 -21.92 1.61
N LEU A 88 -10.16 -20.73 1.22
CA LEU A 88 -11.56 -20.39 1.05
C LEU A 88 -11.95 -20.59 -0.41
N ARG A 89 -12.93 -21.45 -0.67
CA ARG A 89 -13.63 -21.47 -1.96
C ARG A 89 -14.83 -20.54 -1.86
N VAL A 90 -14.75 -19.43 -2.57
CA VAL A 90 -15.77 -18.40 -2.63
C VAL A 90 -16.57 -18.57 -3.91
N THR A 91 -17.87 -18.84 -3.78
CA THR A 91 -18.81 -18.81 -4.91
C THR A 91 -19.64 -17.54 -4.82
N VAL A 92 -19.49 -16.64 -5.78
CA VAL A 92 -20.27 -15.38 -5.85
C VAL A 92 -21.62 -15.62 -6.55
N TRP A 93 -22.45 -14.58 -6.63
CA TRP A 93 -23.83 -14.70 -7.11
C TRP A 93 -23.98 -15.08 -8.57
N ASP A 94 -23.00 -14.75 -9.42
CA ASP A 94 -22.98 -15.16 -10.84
C ASP A 94 -22.57 -16.63 -11.05
N GLY A 95 -22.19 -17.33 -9.98
CA GLY A 95 -21.76 -18.72 -10.00
C GLY A 95 -20.26 -18.93 -10.24
N SER A 96 -19.50 -17.86 -10.52
CA SER A 96 -18.04 -17.95 -10.58
C SER A 96 -17.46 -18.32 -9.22
N GLN A 97 -16.36 -19.07 -9.27
CA GLN A 97 -15.68 -19.60 -8.10
C GLN A 97 -14.24 -19.11 -8.05
N GLN A 98 -13.81 -18.70 -6.88
CA GLN A 98 -12.42 -18.34 -6.61
C GLN A 98 -11.93 -19.10 -5.39
N ILE A 99 -10.76 -19.71 -5.50
CA ILE A 99 -10.02 -20.24 -4.35
C ILE A 99 -9.03 -19.16 -3.92
N THR A 100 -9.09 -18.77 -2.66
CA THR A 100 -8.20 -17.76 -2.08
C THR A 100 -7.79 -18.14 -0.68
N ARG A 101 -6.70 -17.57 -0.19
CA ARG A 101 -6.32 -17.71 1.21
C ARG A 101 -7.11 -16.75 2.07
N ASP A 102 -7.44 -17.16 3.29
CA ASP A 102 -8.06 -16.26 4.27
C ASP A 102 -7.03 -15.20 4.72
N PRO A 103 -7.28 -13.89 4.55
CA PRO A 103 -6.44 -12.83 5.09
C PRO A 103 -6.35 -12.82 6.63
N TYR A 104 -7.35 -13.38 7.31
CA TYR A 104 -7.48 -13.31 8.77
C TYR A 104 -6.83 -14.49 9.50
N GLN A 105 -6.12 -15.36 8.77
CA GLN A 105 -5.28 -16.40 9.38
C GLN A 105 -3.90 -15.90 9.83
N TYR A 106 -3.45 -14.74 9.31
CA TYR A 106 -2.12 -14.19 9.59
C TYR A 106 -2.09 -13.36 10.89
N GLY A 107 -1.08 -13.57 11.73
CA GLY A 107 -0.90 -12.83 12.98
C GLY A 107 -0.44 -11.38 12.77
N PRO A 108 -0.03 -10.68 13.85
CA PRO A 108 0.70 -9.42 13.76
C PRO A 108 1.97 -9.53 12.91
N ILE A 109 2.18 -8.57 12.01
CA ILE A 109 3.32 -8.59 11.06
C ILE A 109 4.33 -7.49 11.39
N MET A 110 3.89 -6.27 11.70
CA MET A 110 4.79 -5.23 12.18
C MET A 110 5.39 -5.64 13.53
N GLY A 111 6.72 -5.63 13.62
CA GLY A 111 7.41 -6.01 14.85
C GLY A 111 7.33 -4.95 15.93
N GLU A 112 7.46 -5.35 17.19
CA GLU A 112 7.42 -4.43 18.34
C GLU A 112 8.50 -3.34 18.27
N VAL A 113 9.70 -3.66 17.75
CA VAL A 113 10.79 -2.70 17.56
C VAL A 113 10.43 -1.64 16.51
N ASP A 114 9.82 -2.05 15.40
CA ASP A 114 9.39 -1.12 14.35
C ASP A 114 8.33 -0.15 14.91
N VAL A 115 7.35 -0.69 15.66
CA VAL A 115 6.31 0.10 16.31
C VAL A 115 6.91 1.07 17.33
N HIS A 116 7.84 0.62 18.16
CA HIS A 116 8.49 1.43 19.17
C HIS A 116 9.27 2.60 18.56
N LEU A 117 10.15 2.32 17.58
CA LEU A 117 10.93 3.35 16.89
C LEU A 117 10.03 4.35 16.16
N PHE A 118 8.91 3.89 15.59
CA PHE A 118 7.94 4.78 14.96
C PHE A 118 7.28 5.72 15.98
N THR A 119 6.81 5.18 17.11
CA THR A 119 6.20 5.98 18.18
C THR A 119 7.16 7.01 18.78
N GLU A 120 8.47 6.73 18.79
CA GLU A 120 9.50 7.70 19.21
C GLU A 120 9.92 8.68 18.10
N GLY A 121 9.41 8.53 16.87
CA GLY A 121 9.81 9.34 15.72
C GLY A 121 11.24 9.07 15.25
N GLN A 122 11.82 7.91 15.58
CA GLN A 122 13.21 7.54 15.29
C GLN A 122 13.34 6.44 14.24
N HIS A 123 12.25 6.08 13.56
CA HIS A 123 12.29 5.05 12.53
C HIS A 123 12.65 5.65 11.16
N TRP A 124 13.94 5.83 10.89
CA TRP A 124 14.46 6.44 9.65
C TRP A 124 14.12 5.69 8.35
N LYS A 125 13.79 4.40 8.46
CA LYS A 125 13.40 3.52 7.34
C LYS A 125 11.93 3.10 7.39
N ILE A 126 11.06 3.96 7.93
CA ILE A 126 9.67 3.60 8.20
C ILE A 126 8.88 3.23 6.93
N TYR A 127 9.31 3.76 5.79
CA TYR A 127 8.78 3.41 4.47
C TYR A 127 8.99 1.94 4.09
N GLU A 128 9.91 1.20 4.73
CA GLU A 128 10.06 -0.26 4.52
C GLU A 128 8.92 -1.07 5.18
N LYS A 129 8.10 -0.42 6.00
CA LYS A 129 7.01 -1.01 6.79
C LYS A 129 5.65 -0.42 6.43
N PHE A 130 5.56 0.91 6.33
CA PHE A 130 4.33 1.60 5.94
C PHE A 130 4.12 1.56 4.44
N GLY A 131 2.86 1.66 4.04
CA GLY A 131 2.43 1.59 2.65
C GLY A 131 2.03 0.19 2.24
N ALA A 132 2.23 -0.13 0.96
CA ALA A 132 1.96 -1.44 0.38
C ALA A 132 3.26 -2.15 -0.03
N HIS A 133 3.52 -3.32 0.55
CA HIS A 133 4.72 -4.11 0.34
C HIS A 133 4.39 -5.50 -0.16
N LEU A 134 4.94 -5.89 -1.31
CA LEU A 134 4.90 -7.28 -1.75
C LEU A 134 5.70 -8.12 -0.76
N ARG A 135 5.04 -9.13 -0.18
CA ARG A 135 5.62 -10.00 0.84
C ARG A 135 5.19 -11.45 0.62
N THR A 136 6.05 -12.36 1.03
CA THR A 136 5.71 -13.77 1.17
C THR A 136 5.72 -14.12 2.66
N ILE A 137 4.58 -14.58 3.17
CA ILE A 137 4.41 -15.00 4.57
C ILE A 137 4.02 -16.48 4.56
N GLY A 138 4.91 -17.33 5.09
CA GLY A 138 4.79 -18.77 4.92
C GLY A 138 4.90 -19.13 3.44
N ASP A 139 3.86 -19.77 2.92
CA ASP A 139 3.69 -20.20 1.53
C ASP A 139 2.77 -19.27 0.71
N ALA A 140 2.34 -18.14 1.29
CA ALA A 140 1.46 -17.18 0.64
C ALA A 140 2.21 -15.92 0.20
N THR A 141 2.18 -15.63 -1.09
CA THR A 141 2.59 -14.33 -1.63
C THR A 141 1.39 -13.39 -1.74
N GLY A 142 1.59 -12.14 -1.36
CA GLY A 142 0.55 -11.11 -1.38
C GLY A 142 1.11 -9.74 -1.06
N VAL A 143 0.24 -8.86 -0.56
CA VAL A 143 0.63 -7.49 -0.19
C VAL A 143 0.33 -7.25 1.28
N TYR A 144 1.35 -6.77 1.99
CA TYR A 144 1.24 -6.22 3.33
C TYR A 144 0.91 -4.73 3.25
N PHE A 145 -0.19 -4.32 3.87
CA PHE A 145 -0.62 -2.93 3.96
C PHE A 145 -0.46 -2.44 5.38
N ALA A 146 0.12 -1.25 5.57
CA ALA A 146 0.17 -0.57 6.85
C ALA A 146 -0.03 0.94 6.73
N VAL A 147 -0.86 1.51 7.58
CA VAL A 147 -1.19 2.95 7.58
C VAL A 147 -1.41 3.49 8.99
N TRP A 148 -1.03 4.74 9.23
CA TRP A 148 -1.20 5.38 10.52
C TRP A 148 -2.48 6.19 10.53
N ALA A 149 -3.42 5.82 11.39
CA ALA A 149 -4.72 6.49 11.55
C ALA A 149 -5.21 6.28 13.00
N PRO A 150 -4.52 6.85 14.00
CA PRO A 150 -4.73 6.55 15.40
C PRO A 150 -6.15 6.90 15.88
N ASN A 151 -6.81 7.88 15.27
CA ASN A 151 -8.15 8.30 15.64
C ASN A 151 -9.24 7.59 14.83
N ALA A 152 -8.93 6.78 13.83
CA ALA A 152 -9.95 6.06 13.09
C ALA A 152 -10.69 5.03 13.97
N GLN A 153 -11.98 4.83 13.69
CA GLN A 153 -12.78 3.73 14.24
C GLN A 153 -12.51 2.42 13.50
N ARG A 154 -12.34 2.50 12.18
CA ARG A 154 -12.05 1.37 11.30
C ARG A 154 -11.24 1.88 10.11
N VAL A 155 -10.26 1.11 9.68
CA VAL A 155 -9.62 1.27 8.38
C VAL A 155 -9.79 -0.02 7.59
N SER A 156 -10.09 0.10 6.31
CA SER A 156 -10.16 -1.02 5.37
C SER A 156 -9.31 -0.74 4.14
N VAL A 157 -8.72 -1.79 3.57
CA VAL A 157 -8.08 -1.68 2.25
C VAL A 157 -9.14 -1.92 1.19
N VAL A 158 -9.31 -1.00 0.26
CA VAL A 158 -10.24 -1.10 -0.86
C VAL A 158 -9.50 -0.98 -2.17
N GLY A 159 -9.93 -1.72 -3.18
CA GLY A 159 -9.27 -1.72 -4.49
C GLY A 159 -9.95 -2.63 -5.49
N ASP A 160 -9.30 -2.84 -6.63
CA ASP A 160 -9.84 -3.65 -7.73
C ASP A 160 -10.16 -5.09 -7.30
N PHE A 161 -9.46 -5.61 -6.29
CA PHE A 161 -9.58 -6.99 -5.81
C PHE A 161 -10.78 -7.25 -4.89
N ASN A 162 -11.48 -6.20 -4.47
CA ASN A 162 -12.68 -6.32 -3.62
C ASN A 162 -13.82 -5.38 -4.05
N ASP A 163 -13.83 -5.00 -5.32
CA ASP A 163 -14.83 -4.09 -5.92
C ASP A 163 -15.00 -2.78 -5.15
N TRP A 164 -13.91 -2.32 -4.52
CA TRP A 164 -13.88 -1.12 -3.69
C TRP A 164 -14.83 -1.17 -2.46
N ASP A 165 -15.23 -2.36 -2.00
CA ASP A 165 -16.09 -2.54 -0.81
C ASP A 165 -15.28 -2.61 0.49
N GLY A 166 -15.29 -1.51 1.25
CA GLY A 166 -14.58 -1.41 2.53
C GLY A 166 -15.11 -2.29 3.65
N ARG A 167 -16.14 -3.10 3.44
CA ARG A 167 -16.59 -4.11 4.42
C ARG A 167 -15.82 -5.43 4.29
N VAL A 168 -15.20 -5.69 3.13
CA VAL A 168 -14.59 -7.00 2.80
C VAL A 168 -13.22 -7.18 3.45
N ASN A 169 -12.38 -6.14 3.45
CA ASN A 169 -11.01 -6.20 3.95
C ASN A 169 -10.69 -5.14 5.03
N PRO A 170 -11.42 -5.13 6.17
CA PRO A 170 -11.04 -4.32 7.32
C PRO A 170 -9.70 -4.75 7.93
N MET A 171 -8.90 -3.77 8.34
CA MET A 171 -7.56 -3.91 8.91
C MET A 171 -7.61 -4.03 10.44
N ARG A 172 -6.56 -4.58 11.06
CA ARG A 172 -6.39 -4.58 12.52
C ARG A 172 -5.61 -3.37 12.97
N LYS A 173 -6.08 -2.72 14.04
CA LYS A 173 -5.34 -1.69 14.75
C LYS A 173 -4.36 -2.30 15.75
N LEU A 174 -3.08 -1.94 15.64
CA LEU A 174 -2.06 -2.19 16.64
C LEU A 174 -2.26 -1.20 17.79
N ILE A 175 -2.85 -1.68 18.88
CA ILE A 175 -3.19 -0.87 20.05
C ILE A 175 -1.90 -0.29 20.66
N GLY A 176 -1.94 1.02 20.97
CA GLY A 176 -0.80 1.77 21.51
C GLY A 176 -0.11 2.66 20.48
N SER A 177 0.00 2.22 19.22
CA SER A 177 0.63 3.01 18.15
C SER A 177 -0.36 3.68 17.21
N GLY A 178 -1.57 3.13 17.10
CA GLY A 178 -2.59 3.63 16.16
C GLY A 178 -2.32 3.26 14.70
N VAL A 179 -1.38 2.34 14.48
CA VAL A 179 -1.10 1.76 13.16
C VAL A 179 -2.15 0.72 12.84
N TRP A 180 -2.61 0.71 11.59
CA TRP A 180 -3.49 -0.30 11.05
C TRP A 180 -2.71 -1.18 10.08
N GLU A 181 -2.89 -2.50 10.16
CA GLU A 181 -2.23 -3.43 9.25
C GLU A 181 -3.16 -4.54 8.74
N LEU A 182 -2.84 -5.05 7.55
CA LEU A 182 -3.47 -6.24 6.96
C LEU A 182 -2.56 -6.84 5.90
N PHE A 183 -2.45 -8.18 5.87
CA PHE A 183 -1.86 -8.89 4.75
C PHE A 183 -2.95 -9.48 3.88
N LEU A 184 -2.95 -9.14 2.60
CA LEU A 184 -3.87 -9.67 1.61
C LEU A 184 -3.12 -10.63 0.68
N PRO A 185 -3.32 -11.96 0.83
CA PRO A 185 -2.72 -12.94 -0.06
C PRO A 185 -3.28 -12.82 -1.49
N GLY A 186 -2.47 -13.15 -2.49
CA GLY A 186 -2.87 -13.20 -3.91
C GLY A 186 -2.89 -11.84 -4.63
N ILE A 187 -2.73 -10.72 -3.92
CA ILE A 187 -2.60 -9.39 -4.54
C ILE A 187 -1.24 -9.26 -5.21
N LYS A 188 -1.22 -8.65 -6.40
CA LYS A 188 -0.04 -8.52 -7.28
C LYS A 188 0.34 -7.06 -7.49
N GLN A 189 1.56 -6.84 -8.00
CA GLN A 189 1.99 -5.54 -8.52
C GLN A 189 0.97 -4.98 -9.51
N GLY A 190 0.76 -3.66 -9.46
CA GLY A 190 -0.16 -2.93 -10.33
C GLY A 190 -1.60 -2.85 -9.81
N ALA A 191 -1.94 -3.57 -8.75
CA ALA A 191 -3.27 -3.45 -8.14
C ALA A 191 -3.50 -2.02 -7.62
N HIS A 192 -4.65 -1.44 -7.98
CA HIS A 192 -5.08 -0.16 -7.45
C HIS A 192 -5.69 -0.35 -6.07
N TYR A 193 -5.37 0.56 -5.15
CA TYR A 193 -5.94 0.54 -3.82
C TYR A 193 -6.03 1.94 -3.19
N LYS A 194 -6.84 2.03 -2.15
CA LYS A 194 -6.95 3.12 -1.20
C LYS A 194 -7.25 2.58 0.19
N PHE A 195 -7.18 3.46 1.18
CA PHE A 195 -7.72 3.20 2.51
C PHE A 195 -9.10 3.84 2.64
N GLU A 196 -10.12 3.03 2.95
CA GLU A 196 -11.39 3.53 3.44
C GLU A 196 -11.30 3.69 4.96
N ILE A 197 -11.39 4.92 5.44
CA ILE A 197 -11.24 5.28 6.84
C ILE A 197 -12.59 5.71 7.38
N ARG A 198 -13.08 5.02 8.41
CA ARG A 198 -14.23 5.46 9.20
C ARG A 198 -13.75 6.30 10.36
N THR A 199 -14.15 7.57 10.38
CA THR A 199 -13.79 8.54 11.43
C THR A 199 -14.54 8.28 12.73
N GLN A 200 -14.20 9.00 13.80
CA GLN A 200 -14.96 8.96 15.06
C GLN A 200 -16.40 9.44 14.94
N THR A 201 -16.70 10.31 13.97
CA THR A 201 -18.06 10.77 13.69
C THR A 201 -18.87 9.77 12.85
N GLY A 202 -18.23 8.70 12.38
CA GLY A 202 -18.82 7.70 11.49
C GLY A 202 -18.79 8.08 10.02
N ALA A 203 -18.18 9.21 9.65
CA ALA A 203 -17.96 9.57 8.25
C ALA A 203 -16.99 8.59 7.59
N LEU A 204 -17.20 8.33 6.30
CA LEU A 204 -16.30 7.50 5.49
C LEU A 204 -15.44 8.39 4.61
N LEU A 205 -14.12 8.28 4.78
CA LEU A 205 -13.11 8.96 3.99
C LEU A 205 -12.44 7.93 3.08
N LEU A 206 -12.10 8.35 1.86
CA LEU A 206 -11.35 7.52 0.92
C LEU A 206 -10.00 8.17 0.66
N LYS A 207 -8.94 7.58 1.22
CA LYS A 207 -7.60 8.15 1.26
C LYS A 207 -6.61 7.38 0.40
N SER A 208 -5.80 8.11 -0.34
CA SER A 208 -4.60 7.58 -0.98
C SER A 208 -3.60 7.23 0.10
N ASP A 209 -2.78 6.24 -0.16
CA ASP A 209 -1.73 5.81 0.77
C ASP A 209 -0.66 6.91 0.92
N PRO A 210 -0.42 7.44 2.12
CA PRO A 210 0.66 8.41 2.37
C PRO A 210 2.05 7.90 2.01
N PHE A 211 2.23 6.58 1.98
CA PHE A 211 3.48 5.87 1.70
C PHE A 211 3.40 5.08 0.38
N ALA A 212 2.47 5.41 -0.53
CA ALA A 212 2.45 4.77 -1.83
C ALA A 212 3.74 5.06 -2.60
N PHE A 213 4.27 4.03 -3.25
CA PHE A 213 5.43 4.16 -4.14
C PHE A 213 5.05 4.50 -5.58
N PHE A 214 3.77 4.37 -5.92
CA PHE A 214 3.23 4.75 -7.22
C PHE A 214 1.75 5.11 -7.11
N ASN A 215 1.30 6.07 -7.92
CA ASN A 215 -0.08 6.55 -7.96
C ASN A 215 -0.64 6.50 -9.38
N GLN A 216 -1.96 6.49 -9.46
CA GLN A 216 -2.65 6.74 -10.72
C GLN A 216 -2.43 8.18 -11.20
N HIS A 217 -2.49 8.34 -12.51
CA HIS A 217 -2.33 9.62 -13.18
C HIS A 217 -3.65 10.41 -13.34
N GLY A 218 -3.54 11.72 -13.49
CA GLY A 218 -4.62 12.59 -13.93
C GLY A 218 -5.65 12.88 -12.83
N LYS A 219 -6.94 12.65 -13.11
CA LYS A 219 -8.04 12.85 -12.13
C LYS A 219 -8.20 11.67 -11.16
N SER A 220 -7.56 10.56 -11.46
CA SER A 220 -7.58 9.37 -10.63
C SER A 220 -6.58 9.51 -9.51
N THR A 221 -6.90 8.97 -8.34
CA THR A 221 -6.14 9.22 -7.09
C THR A 221 -5.83 7.93 -6.34
N ALA A 222 -6.04 6.75 -6.92
CA ALA A 222 -5.64 5.52 -6.23
C ALA A 222 -4.13 5.39 -6.14
N SER A 223 -3.69 4.75 -5.07
CA SER A 223 -2.35 4.22 -4.96
C SER A 223 -2.23 2.92 -5.76
N MET A 224 -1.02 2.58 -6.17
CA MET A 224 -0.73 1.35 -6.92
C MET A 224 0.34 0.55 -6.20
N VAL A 225 0.12 -0.76 -6.04
CA VAL A 225 1.13 -1.66 -5.51
C VAL A 225 2.32 -1.70 -6.47
N TYR A 226 3.52 -1.41 -5.98
CA TYR A 226 4.72 -1.36 -6.80
C TYR A 226 5.87 -2.14 -6.15
N ASP A 227 6.57 -2.93 -6.97
CA ASP A 227 7.75 -3.69 -6.52
C ASP A 227 9.01 -2.85 -6.68
N LEU A 228 9.61 -2.45 -5.55
CA LEU A 228 10.82 -1.63 -5.56
C LEU A 228 12.12 -2.42 -5.79
N GLU A 229 12.09 -3.75 -5.71
CA GLU A 229 13.29 -4.60 -5.76
C GLU A 229 13.73 -4.93 -7.20
N ARG A 230 12.97 -4.50 -8.22
CA ARG A 230 13.17 -4.92 -9.62
C ARG A 230 14.24 -4.14 -10.36
N TYR A 231 14.50 -2.90 -9.97
CA TYR A 231 15.47 -2.04 -10.67
C TYR A 231 16.91 -2.36 -10.25
N VAL A 232 17.78 -2.62 -11.23
CA VAL A 232 19.20 -2.86 -11.00
C VAL A 232 20.00 -1.64 -11.43
N TRP A 233 20.61 -0.96 -10.45
CA TRP A 233 21.42 0.23 -10.66
C TRP A 233 22.79 -0.09 -11.28
N ASN A 234 23.30 0.83 -12.10
CA ASN A 234 24.64 0.77 -12.68
C ASN A 234 25.46 2.05 -12.42
N ASP A 235 25.29 2.65 -11.23
CA ASP A 235 25.90 3.93 -10.83
C ASP A 235 26.91 3.80 -9.67
N ALA A 236 27.35 2.59 -9.33
CA ALA A 236 28.22 2.34 -8.17
C ALA A 236 29.50 3.21 -8.17
N ALA A 237 30.12 3.40 -9.35
CA ALA A 237 31.30 4.27 -9.49
C ALA A 237 30.99 5.74 -9.17
N TRP A 238 29.83 6.24 -9.62
CA TRP A 238 29.37 7.58 -9.29
C TRP A 238 29.14 7.72 -7.79
N MET A 239 28.41 6.78 -7.18
CA MET A 239 28.07 6.79 -5.76
C MET A 239 29.31 6.78 -4.85
N GLU A 240 30.33 6.01 -5.20
CA GLU A 240 31.61 6.02 -4.47
C GLU A 240 32.33 7.36 -4.64
N SER A 241 32.45 7.86 -5.87
CA SER A 241 33.08 9.16 -6.14
C SER A 241 32.36 10.31 -5.40
N ARG A 242 31.02 10.25 -5.32
CA ARG A 242 30.16 11.25 -4.68
C ARG A 242 30.45 11.35 -3.18
N ARG A 243 30.73 10.23 -2.53
CA ARG A 243 31.02 10.15 -1.08
C ARG A 243 32.35 10.79 -0.71
N THR A 244 33.36 10.67 -1.57
CA THR A 244 34.72 11.16 -1.29
C THR A 244 34.99 12.56 -1.83
N ARG A 245 34.06 13.14 -2.59
CA ARG A 245 34.23 14.44 -3.27
C ARG A 245 34.15 15.61 -2.28
N ASP A 246 35.08 16.55 -2.40
CA ASP A 246 35.06 17.83 -1.68
C ASP A 246 34.09 18.80 -2.38
N TRP A 247 32.80 18.69 -2.04
CA TRP A 247 31.71 19.46 -2.67
C TRP A 247 31.92 20.97 -2.64
N PRO A 248 32.32 21.60 -1.51
CA PRO A 248 32.58 23.04 -1.45
C PRO A 248 33.66 23.55 -2.43
N LYS A 249 34.56 22.67 -2.89
CA LYS A 249 35.63 23.01 -3.85
C LYS A 249 35.39 22.45 -5.25
N SER A 250 34.27 21.77 -5.47
CA SER A 250 33.92 21.16 -6.76
C SER A 250 33.17 22.16 -7.64
N ALA A 251 33.29 21.99 -8.96
CA ALA A 251 32.50 22.78 -9.91
C ALA A 251 31.02 22.36 -9.84
N ILE A 252 30.16 23.29 -9.45
CA ILE A 252 28.70 23.11 -9.43
C ILE A 252 28.10 24.15 -10.36
N SER A 253 27.62 23.68 -11.51
CA SER A 253 26.83 24.47 -12.45
C SER A 253 25.57 23.67 -12.76
N THR A 254 24.43 24.26 -12.40
CA THR A 254 23.15 23.56 -12.34
C THR A 254 22.21 24.04 -13.43
N TYR A 255 21.61 23.10 -14.15
CA TYR A 255 20.51 23.35 -15.06
C TYR A 255 19.19 23.01 -14.37
N GLU A 256 18.46 24.02 -13.92
CA GLU A 256 17.13 23.88 -13.32
C GLU A 256 16.09 23.55 -14.40
N VAL A 257 15.22 22.58 -14.15
CA VAL A 257 14.25 22.09 -15.12
C VAL A 257 12.92 21.70 -14.48
N HIS A 258 11.84 22.15 -15.11
CA HIS A 258 10.50 21.59 -14.90
C HIS A 258 10.23 20.54 -15.98
N LEU A 259 10.23 19.26 -15.60
CA LEU A 259 10.13 18.13 -16.54
C LEU A 259 8.89 18.18 -17.44
N GLY A 260 7.75 18.65 -16.90
CA GLY A 260 6.49 18.71 -17.64
C GLY A 260 6.37 19.85 -18.67
N SER A 261 7.38 20.72 -18.77
CA SER A 261 7.38 21.87 -19.70
C SER A 261 8.69 22.10 -20.44
N TRP A 262 9.77 21.39 -20.13
CA TRP A 262 11.05 21.52 -20.83
C TRP A 262 10.94 21.28 -22.34
N ARG A 263 10.29 20.18 -22.73
CA ARG A 263 9.99 19.83 -24.11
C ARG A 263 8.72 18.98 -24.18
N ARG A 264 8.01 19.05 -25.30
CA ARG A 264 6.81 18.27 -25.59
C ARG A 264 6.91 17.64 -26.97
N LYS A 265 6.28 16.48 -27.14
CA LYS A 265 6.14 15.79 -28.44
C LYS A 265 4.98 16.41 -29.21
N THR A 266 5.27 17.37 -30.08
CA THR A 266 4.24 18.13 -30.82
C THR A 266 3.39 17.26 -31.73
N GLU A 267 4.02 16.25 -32.32
CA GLU A 267 3.47 15.23 -33.20
C GLU A 267 2.59 14.20 -32.46
N GLU A 268 2.75 14.07 -31.15
CA GLU A 268 1.94 13.21 -30.27
C GLU A 268 0.93 14.02 -29.45
N GLY A 269 0.31 15.03 -30.08
CA GLY A 269 -0.72 15.85 -29.41
C GLY A 269 -0.19 16.70 -28.26
N ASN A 270 1.07 17.15 -28.35
CA ASN A 270 1.73 17.97 -27.33
C ASN A 270 1.89 17.26 -25.97
N ARG A 271 2.10 15.94 -26.01
CA ARG A 271 2.37 15.08 -24.85
C ARG A 271 3.69 15.47 -24.15
N GLN A 272 3.73 15.30 -22.83
CA GLN A 272 4.95 15.40 -22.00
C GLN A 272 5.89 14.22 -22.24
N LEU A 273 7.20 14.46 -22.21
CA LEU A 273 8.19 13.38 -22.29
C LEU A 273 8.07 12.42 -21.09
N SER A 274 8.31 11.13 -21.33
CA SER A 274 8.50 10.16 -20.26
C SER A 274 9.89 10.31 -19.62
N TYR A 275 10.11 9.71 -18.46
CA TYR A 275 11.43 9.69 -17.82
C TYR A 275 12.49 9.02 -18.72
N LEU A 276 12.11 8.01 -19.50
CA LEU A 276 13.01 7.37 -20.48
C LEU A 276 13.40 8.35 -21.60
N GLU A 277 12.42 9.06 -22.16
CA GLU A 277 12.67 10.06 -23.20
C GLU A 277 13.48 11.25 -22.66
N LEU A 278 13.26 11.65 -21.40
CA LEU A 278 14.08 12.66 -20.72
C LEU A 278 15.52 12.17 -20.57
N ALA A 279 15.76 10.90 -20.32
CA ALA A 279 17.12 10.34 -20.26
C ALA A 279 17.81 10.40 -21.64
N ASP A 280 17.06 10.21 -22.73
CA ASP A 280 17.58 10.21 -24.09
C ASP A 280 17.68 11.62 -24.72
N GLU A 281 16.91 12.60 -24.22
CA GLU A 281 16.85 13.95 -24.81
C GLU A 281 17.41 15.05 -23.90
N LEU A 282 17.01 15.09 -22.62
CA LEU A 282 17.43 16.15 -21.69
C LEU A 282 18.89 15.95 -21.27
N LEU A 283 19.30 14.72 -20.95
CA LEU A 283 20.66 14.46 -20.50
C LEU A 283 21.72 14.81 -21.58
N PRO A 284 21.61 14.38 -22.85
CA PRO A 284 22.56 14.80 -23.87
C PRO A 284 22.64 16.31 -24.05
N TYR A 285 21.51 17.01 -23.98
CA TYR A 285 21.47 18.47 -24.03
C TYR A 285 22.25 19.11 -22.87
N VAL A 286 22.03 18.63 -21.64
CA VAL A 286 22.74 19.13 -20.44
C VAL A 286 24.25 18.89 -20.55
N LEU A 287 24.67 17.74 -21.09
CA LEU A 287 26.08 17.42 -21.33
C LEU A 287 26.70 18.31 -22.41
N GLU A 288 26.00 18.54 -23.54
CA GLU A 288 26.46 19.43 -24.62
C GLU A 288 26.68 20.86 -24.10
N MET A 289 25.79 21.33 -23.23
CA MET A 289 25.87 22.64 -22.61
C MET A 289 26.92 22.73 -21.49
N GLY A 290 27.47 21.61 -21.02
CA GLY A 290 28.56 21.55 -20.05
C GLY A 290 28.16 21.75 -18.58
N TYR A 291 26.88 21.54 -18.23
CA TYR A 291 26.43 21.59 -16.84
C TYR A 291 26.90 20.36 -16.05
N THR A 292 27.09 20.52 -14.74
CA THR A 292 27.49 19.41 -13.86
C THR A 292 26.32 18.77 -13.13
N HIS A 293 25.21 19.50 -12.97
CA HIS A 293 24.01 19.03 -12.28
C HIS A 293 22.73 19.41 -13.03
N ILE A 294 21.70 18.58 -12.86
CA ILE A 294 20.31 18.89 -13.20
C ILE A 294 19.57 19.10 -11.87
N GLU A 295 18.85 20.20 -11.73
CA GLU A 295 17.95 20.43 -10.60
C GLU A 295 16.52 20.31 -11.08
N LEU A 296 15.80 19.36 -10.50
CA LEU A 296 14.42 19.09 -10.81
C LEU A 296 13.54 19.91 -9.89
N LEU A 297 12.60 20.67 -10.45
CA LEU A 297 11.40 21.08 -9.71
C LEU A 297 10.71 19.83 -9.13
N PRO A 298 9.85 19.98 -8.09
CA PRO A 298 9.36 18.83 -7.33
C PRO A 298 8.74 17.75 -8.22
N VAL A 299 9.32 16.55 -8.14
CA VAL A 299 8.85 15.37 -8.89
C VAL A 299 8.01 14.43 -8.06
N ALA A 300 7.80 14.72 -6.76
CA ALA A 300 6.84 14.00 -5.93
C ALA A 300 5.41 14.16 -6.50
N GLU A 301 4.54 13.17 -6.27
CA GLU A 301 3.20 13.20 -6.85
C GLU A 301 2.38 14.38 -6.32
N HIS A 302 1.73 15.07 -7.25
CA HIS A 302 0.97 16.30 -7.01
C HIS A 302 -0.26 16.35 -7.92
N PRO A 303 -1.40 16.90 -7.46
CA PRO A 303 -2.66 16.80 -8.19
C PRO A 303 -2.78 17.86 -9.30
N PHE A 304 -2.10 19.00 -9.15
CA PHE A 304 -2.30 20.16 -10.02
C PHE A 304 -1.00 20.63 -10.68
N GLU A 305 -0.95 20.58 -12.01
CA GLU A 305 0.23 20.99 -12.81
C GLU A 305 0.59 22.46 -12.61
N GLY A 306 -0.40 23.33 -12.41
CA GLY A 306 -0.17 24.76 -12.18
C GLY A 306 0.54 25.09 -10.86
N SER A 307 0.71 24.11 -9.96
CA SER A 307 1.54 24.24 -8.76
C SER A 307 3.03 24.07 -9.04
N TRP A 308 3.41 23.64 -10.25
CA TRP A 308 4.77 23.26 -10.64
C TRP A 308 5.39 22.17 -9.77
N GLY A 309 4.56 21.39 -9.07
CA GLY A 309 4.97 20.34 -8.15
C GLY A 309 4.99 20.75 -6.68
N TYR A 310 4.87 22.03 -6.35
CA TYR A 310 5.00 22.50 -4.97
C TYR A 310 3.78 22.19 -4.08
N GLN A 311 2.67 21.68 -4.62
CA GLN A 311 1.52 21.19 -3.84
C GLN A 311 1.50 19.67 -3.84
N VAL A 312 2.41 19.05 -3.09
CA VAL A 312 2.61 17.59 -3.03
C VAL A 312 1.49 16.89 -2.27
N THR A 313 0.94 15.81 -2.82
CA THR A 313 -0.05 14.95 -2.15
C THR A 313 0.49 13.58 -1.77
N ASN A 314 1.53 13.09 -2.45
CA ASN A 314 2.28 11.92 -2.00
C ASN A 314 3.80 12.16 -2.11
N TYR A 315 4.48 12.04 -0.98
CA TYR A 315 5.91 12.31 -0.81
C TYR A 315 6.81 11.13 -1.18
N TYR A 316 6.28 9.92 -1.32
CA TYR A 316 7.04 8.68 -1.49
C TYR A 316 7.00 8.12 -2.92
N ALA A 317 6.28 8.78 -3.84
CA ALA A 317 6.19 8.39 -5.24
C ALA A 317 6.65 9.52 -6.17
N PRO A 318 7.49 9.24 -7.17
CA PRO A 318 7.65 10.14 -8.30
C PRO A 318 6.30 10.24 -9.06
N THR A 319 6.02 11.40 -9.63
CA THR A 319 4.77 11.66 -10.33
C THR A 319 4.58 10.73 -11.51
N SER A 320 3.41 10.12 -11.59
CA SER A 320 3.03 9.18 -12.64
C SER A 320 2.92 9.81 -14.04
N ARG A 321 2.98 11.15 -14.14
CA ARG A 321 2.93 11.90 -15.41
C ARG A 321 3.99 11.49 -16.43
N PHE A 322 5.16 11.08 -15.96
CA PHE A 322 6.29 10.78 -16.83
C PHE A 322 6.63 9.29 -16.88
N GLY A 323 5.85 8.44 -16.20
CA GLY A 323 6.06 6.99 -16.18
C GLY A 323 6.15 6.41 -14.77
N PRO A 324 6.40 5.09 -14.66
CA PRO A 324 6.57 4.40 -13.39
C PRO A 324 7.88 4.78 -12.67
N PRO A 325 8.01 4.47 -11.37
CA PRO A 325 9.20 4.74 -10.57
C PRO A 325 10.51 4.22 -11.15
N ASP A 326 10.51 3.04 -11.78
CA ASP A 326 11.70 2.47 -12.42
C ASP A 326 12.21 3.31 -13.60
N ASP A 327 11.32 3.99 -14.32
CA ASP A 327 11.75 4.88 -15.41
C ASP A 327 12.41 6.14 -14.84
N PHE A 328 11.95 6.62 -13.67
CA PHE A 328 12.65 7.70 -12.96
C PHE A 328 14.01 7.23 -12.44
N ARG A 329 14.12 6.02 -11.89
CA ARG A 329 15.41 5.42 -11.53
C ARG A 329 16.34 5.34 -12.74
N HIS A 330 15.82 4.94 -13.90
CA HIS A 330 16.56 4.91 -15.15
C HIS A 330 17.13 6.27 -15.53
N PHE A 331 16.33 7.33 -15.44
CA PHE A 331 16.78 8.70 -15.68
C PHE A 331 17.94 9.08 -14.74
N ILE A 332 17.80 8.82 -13.44
CA ILE A 332 18.86 9.12 -12.45
C ILE A 332 20.13 8.32 -12.72
N ASP A 333 19.99 7.01 -13.00
CA ASP A 333 21.10 6.11 -13.27
C ASP A 333 21.89 6.55 -14.52
N LYS A 334 21.18 6.96 -15.58
CA LYS A 334 21.78 7.53 -16.79
C LYS A 334 22.54 8.82 -16.51
N CYS A 335 21.98 9.73 -15.72
CA CYS A 335 22.67 10.95 -15.29
C CYS A 335 23.97 10.60 -14.54
N HIS A 336 23.90 9.68 -13.58
CA HIS A 336 25.06 9.27 -12.80
C HIS A 336 26.16 8.60 -13.66
N GLN A 337 25.78 7.72 -14.58
CA GLN A 337 26.71 7.09 -15.53
C GLN A 337 27.40 8.13 -16.45
N ALA A 338 26.72 9.23 -16.74
CA ALA A 338 27.28 10.36 -17.51
C ALA A 338 28.07 11.36 -16.66
N GLY A 339 28.18 11.16 -15.34
CA GLY A 339 28.87 12.07 -14.44
C GLY A 339 28.07 13.34 -14.08
N THR A 340 26.76 13.32 -14.27
CA THR A 340 25.83 14.41 -13.97
C THR A 340 25.10 14.15 -12.66
N GLY A 341 25.19 15.08 -11.71
CA GLY A 341 24.41 14.99 -10.48
C GLY A 341 22.96 15.39 -10.68
N VAL A 342 22.06 14.81 -9.89
CA VAL A 342 20.65 15.21 -9.86
C VAL A 342 20.30 15.76 -8.48
N ILE A 343 19.73 16.96 -8.48
CA ILE A 343 19.19 17.66 -7.31
C ILE A 343 17.67 17.65 -7.46
N MET A 344 16.95 17.46 -6.37
CA MET A 344 15.49 17.45 -6.37
C MET A 344 14.99 18.46 -5.36
N ASP A 345 14.11 19.35 -5.80
CA ASP A 345 13.35 20.20 -4.91
C ASP A 345 12.45 19.36 -4.01
N TRP A 346 12.65 19.53 -2.70
CA TRP A 346 11.88 18.86 -1.67
C TRP A 346 10.98 19.85 -0.94
N VAL A 347 9.71 19.49 -0.72
CA VAL A 347 8.67 20.41 -0.25
C VAL A 347 8.12 20.01 1.13
N PRO A 348 8.91 20.08 2.21
CA PRO A 348 8.46 19.66 3.55
C PRO A 348 7.60 20.71 4.28
N ALA A 349 7.50 21.93 3.74
CA ALA A 349 6.94 23.07 4.46
C ALA A 349 5.40 23.06 4.55
N HIS A 350 4.71 22.39 3.63
CA HIS A 350 3.25 22.33 3.57
C HIS A 350 2.76 21.20 2.65
N PHE A 351 1.47 20.88 2.74
CA PHE A 351 0.72 20.02 1.82
C PHE A 351 -0.66 20.66 1.53
N PRO A 352 -1.31 20.38 0.39
CA PRO A 352 -2.60 20.97 0.04
C PRO A 352 -3.76 20.28 0.77
N LYS A 353 -4.95 20.89 0.74
CA LYS A 353 -6.15 20.39 1.44
C LYS A 353 -6.97 19.37 0.65
N ASP A 354 -6.36 18.72 -0.34
CA ASP A 354 -7.02 17.72 -1.17
C ASP A 354 -7.55 16.56 -0.31
N ALA A 355 -8.86 16.31 -0.40
CA ALA A 355 -9.54 15.34 0.45
C ALA A 355 -8.99 13.90 0.34
N HIS A 356 -8.44 13.53 -0.82
CA HIS A 356 -7.85 12.22 -1.05
C HIS A 356 -6.45 12.03 -0.40
N ALA A 357 -5.83 13.10 0.09
CA ALA A 357 -4.46 13.12 0.59
C ALA A 357 -4.42 13.30 2.13
N LEU A 358 -3.44 14.02 2.67
CA LEU A 358 -3.10 14.05 4.09
C LEU A 358 -4.03 14.88 4.99
N ALA A 359 -4.83 15.80 4.42
CA ALA A 359 -5.70 16.68 5.21
C ALA A 359 -6.77 15.88 5.99
N GLU A 360 -6.91 16.14 7.29
CA GLU A 360 -7.88 15.47 8.17
C GLU A 360 -7.86 13.94 8.02
N PHE A 361 -6.65 13.34 7.95
CA PHE A 361 -6.44 11.99 7.43
C PHE A 361 -7.33 10.93 8.11
N ASP A 362 -7.44 10.97 9.43
CA ASP A 362 -8.23 10.05 10.24
C ASP A 362 -9.45 10.70 10.93
N GLY A 363 -9.85 11.88 10.44
CA GLY A 363 -10.99 12.64 10.95
C GLY A 363 -10.67 13.57 12.13
N THR A 364 -9.40 13.91 12.34
CA THR A 364 -8.95 14.98 13.25
C THR A 364 -8.19 16.05 12.48
N ASP A 365 -8.33 17.31 12.92
CA ASP A 365 -7.59 18.47 12.38
C ASP A 365 -6.09 18.44 12.68
#